data_AF-A0A8D8Q3A2-F1
#
_entry.id   AF-A0A8D8Q3A2-F1
#
_cell.length_a   1.000
_cell.length_b   1.000
_cell.length_c   1.000
_cell.angle_alpha   90.00
_cell.angle_beta   90.00
_cell.angle_gamma   90.00
#
_symmetry.space_group_name_H-M   'P 1'
#
loop_
_entity.id
_entity.type
_entity.pdbx_description
1 polymer ?
#
loop_
_entity_poly.entity_id
_entity_poly.type
_entity_poly.pdbx_seq_one_letter_code
_entity_poly.pdbx_strand_id
1 'polypeptide(L)'
;MGQLEENEVAKQHHELCTALNIDATTAMQAWSSYKDMSHHYLLEGSQLHWLGCSLYVSCRKATVPTVNSNRTIEGNLVCLTSLLKQCKMSLNQFLSKCRKWADMCKLPDSFVVKITRLERNFAVSKVIFTKYLPMFKQMFKPPDLDELLMHVRHNKKKMIHATPTKVFEFTWILFVLTKAEYLDVSNDLVDAFHLLIATCDLIYANVIQSKLKDLVNLDFPGMPRGFLEPRYCPPDEGPCIISTLCKHHDGLLMEAKSIKEYCWRNYMSKLLNKQKLRGNHEDLTGVLEAQNFD
;
A
#
# COMPACT_ATOMS: atom_id res chain seq x y z
N MET A 1 -16.21 40.82 9.18
CA MET A 1 -16.21 39.35 9.03
C MET A 1 -14.93 38.83 8.35
N GLY A 2 -14.44 39.43 7.25
CA GLY A 2 -13.26 38.92 6.53
C GLY A 2 -11.94 38.80 7.32
N GLN A 3 -11.60 39.73 8.22
CA GLN A 3 -10.34 39.67 8.99
C GLN A 3 -10.31 38.56 10.05
N LEU A 4 -11.47 38.18 10.60
CA LEU A 4 -11.55 37.09 11.59
C LEU A 4 -11.41 35.72 10.91
N GLU A 5 -12.00 35.56 9.73
CA GLU A 5 -11.85 34.35 8.90
C GLU A 5 -10.42 34.20 8.39
N GLU A 6 -9.79 35.29 7.94
CA GLU A 6 -8.39 35.26 7.51
C GLU A 6 -7.43 34.89 8.66
N ASN A 7 -7.66 35.41 9.87
CA ASN A 7 -6.90 35.04 11.07
C ASN A 7 -7.08 33.56 11.44
N GLU A 8 -8.28 33.03 11.31
CA GLU A 8 -8.55 31.61 11.59
C GLU A 8 -7.87 30.69 10.56
N VAL A 9 -7.90 31.05 9.28
CA VAL A 9 -7.22 30.30 8.22
C VAL A 9 -5.69 30.35 8.39
N ALA A 10 -5.13 31.49 8.80
CA ALA A 10 -3.71 31.61 9.11
C ALA A 10 -3.29 30.73 10.30
N LYS A 11 -4.14 30.65 11.33
CA LYS A 11 -3.94 29.76 12.47
C LYS A 11 -3.97 28.29 12.04
N GLN A 12 -4.96 27.88 11.24
CA GLN A 12 -5.05 26.51 10.69
C GLN A 12 -3.82 26.15 9.86
N HIS A 13 -3.31 27.08 9.06
CA HIS A 13 -2.07 26.87 8.31
C HIS A 13 -0.87 26.65 9.22
N HIS A 14 -0.73 27.44 10.28
CA HIS A 14 0.36 27.30 11.25
C HIS A 14 0.28 25.97 12.01
N GLU A 15 -0.91 25.59 12.47
CA GLU A 15 -1.16 24.29 13.12
C GLU A 15 -0.82 23.12 12.17
N LEU A 16 -1.24 23.20 10.91
CA LEU A 16 -0.94 22.18 9.90
C LEU A 16 0.56 22.03 9.64
N CYS A 17 1.28 23.15 9.49
CA CYS A 17 2.74 23.13 9.29
C CYS A 17 3.47 22.55 10.51
N THR A 18 3.02 22.89 11.71
CA THR A 18 3.59 22.38 12.97
C THR A 18 3.35 20.88 13.11
N ALA A 19 2.12 20.42 12.86
CA ALA A 19 1.76 19.01 12.96
C ALA A 19 2.50 18.12 11.94
N LEU A 20 2.92 18.68 10.81
CA LEU A 20 3.64 17.98 9.75
C LEU A 20 5.15 18.24 9.76
N ASN A 21 5.66 19.00 10.73
CA ASN A 21 7.07 19.40 10.84
C ASN A 21 7.63 20.03 9.54
N ILE A 22 6.87 20.97 8.97
CA ILE A 22 7.27 21.66 7.73
C ILE A 22 8.27 22.77 8.04
N ASP A 23 9.31 22.91 7.22
CA ASP A 23 10.27 24.02 7.35
C ASP A 23 9.63 25.38 7.02
N ALA A 24 10.21 26.44 7.59
CA ALA A 24 9.68 27.79 7.44
C ALA A 24 9.60 28.28 5.99
N THR A 25 10.55 27.88 5.13
CA THR A 25 10.58 28.31 3.73
C THR A 25 9.41 27.71 2.97
N THR A 26 9.20 26.39 3.09
CA THR A 26 8.09 25.71 2.45
C THR A 26 6.74 26.17 2.99
N ALA A 27 6.62 26.38 4.30
CA ALA A 27 5.42 26.92 4.93
C ALA A 27 5.07 28.32 4.39
N MET A 28 6.07 29.19 4.24
CA MET A 28 5.86 30.53 3.68
C MET A 28 5.42 30.49 2.21
N GLN A 29 6.04 29.61 1.41
CA GLN A 29 5.66 29.40 0.01
C GLN A 29 4.23 28.87 -0.14
N ALA A 30 3.85 27.88 0.68
CA ALA A 30 2.49 27.35 0.73
C ALA A 30 1.47 28.42 1.12
N TRP A 31 1.76 29.23 2.14
CA TRP A 31 0.89 30.33 2.54
C TRP A 31 0.74 31.39 1.47
N SER A 32 1.86 31.81 0.85
CA SER A 32 1.86 32.80 -0.23
C SER A 32 1.04 32.32 -1.42
N SER A 33 1.28 31.09 -1.88
CA SER A 33 0.51 30.46 -2.96
C SER A 33 -0.97 30.34 -2.60
N TYR A 34 -1.30 30.07 -1.33
CA TYR A 34 -2.68 29.99 -0.90
C TYR A 34 -3.40 31.34 -0.99
N LYS A 35 -2.78 32.39 -0.44
CA LYS A 35 -3.35 33.75 -0.48
C LYS A 35 -3.56 34.21 -1.91
N ASP A 36 -2.56 34.01 -2.78
CA ASP A 36 -2.65 34.37 -4.19
C ASP A 36 -3.83 33.69 -4.89
N MET A 37 -4.02 32.39 -4.68
CA MET A 37 -5.16 31.67 -5.25
C MET A 37 -6.49 32.10 -4.64
N SER A 38 -6.53 32.40 -3.34
CA SER A 38 -7.76 32.85 -2.66
C SER A 38 -8.23 34.24 -3.11
N HIS A 39 -7.32 35.07 -3.63
CA HIS A 39 -7.68 36.37 -4.22
C HIS A 39 -8.26 36.22 -5.63
N HIS A 40 -7.79 35.23 -6.40
CA HIS A 40 -8.18 35.06 -7.81
C HIS A 40 -9.35 34.08 -8.01
N TYR A 41 -9.61 33.20 -7.05
CA TYR A 41 -10.62 32.14 -7.18
C TYR A 41 -11.48 32.02 -5.91
N LEU A 42 -12.75 31.65 -6.09
CA LEU A 42 -13.62 31.26 -4.99
C LEU A 42 -13.30 29.84 -4.53
N LEU A 43 -12.61 29.72 -3.39
CA LEU A 43 -12.20 28.44 -2.82
C LEU A 43 -13.36 27.74 -2.09
N GLU A 44 -14.20 27.01 -2.82
CA GLU A 44 -15.37 26.33 -2.28
C GLU A 44 -15.04 25.19 -1.29
N GLY A 45 -15.82 25.12 -0.20
CA GLY A 45 -15.73 24.10 0.84
C GLY A 45 -14.70 24.42 1.93
N SER A 46 -14.09 23.37 2.51
CA SER A 46 -13.13 23.50 3.62
C SER A 46 -11.83 24.18 3.19
N GLN A 47 -11.48 25.30 3.85
CA GLN A 47 -10.22 26.03 3.63
C GLN A 47 -9.00 25.19 4.03
N LEU A 48 -9.13 24.37 5.08
CA LEU A 48 -8.10 23.43 5.51
C LEU A 48 -7.70 22.46 4.38
N HIS A 49 -8.63 22.04 3.53
CA HIS A 49 -8.32 21.15 2.41
C HIS A 49 -7.48 21.86 1.33
N TRP A 50 -7.78 23.14 1.07
CA TRP A 50 -7.02 23.96 0.12
C TRP A 50 -5.63 24.29 0.65
N LEU A 51 -5.51 24.60 1.93
CA LEU A 51 -4.22 24.72 2.62
C LEU A 51 -3.41 23.43 2.49
N GLY A 52 -4.03 22.27 2.69
CA GLY A 52 -3.39 20.98 2.48
C GLY A 52 -2.89 20.75 1.05
N CYS A 53 -3.66 21.17 0.03
CA CYS A 53 -3.25 21.08 -1.37
C CYS A 53 -2.08 22.02 -1.69
N SER A 54 -2.15 23.27 -1.22
CA SER A 54 -1.07 24.25 -1.35
C SER A 54 0.23 23.74 -0.73
N LEU A 55 0.13 23.25 0.51
CA LEU A 55 1.26 22.70 1.24
C LEU A 55 1.87 21.49 0.51
N TYR A 56 1.05 20.55 0.06
CA TYR A 56 1.52 19.38 -0.69
C TYR A 56 2.30 19.77 -1.95
N VAL A 57 1.80 20.75 -2.71
CA VAL A 57 2.45 21.24 -3.92
C VAL A 57 3.75 21.94 -3.60
N SER A 58 3.77 22.85 -2.62
CA SER A 58 4.99 23.55 -2.19
C SER A 58 6.05 22.59 -1.67
N CYS A 59 5.65 21.59 -0.87
CA CYS A 59 6.53 20.54 -0.41
C CYS A 59 7.16 19.78 -1.59
N ARG A 60 6.42 19.51 -2.66
CA ARG A 60 6.97 18.85 -3.86
C ARG A 60 7.83 19.72 -4.75
N LYS A 61 7.66 21.05 -4.69
CA LYS A 61 8.50 22.02 -5.40
C LYS A 61 9.82 22.29 -4.67
N ALA A 62 9.87 22.09 -3.35
CA ALA A 62 11.07 22.29 -2.55
C ALA A 62 12.15 21.26 -2.93
N THR A 63 13.28 21.71 -3.47
CA THR A 63 14.48 20.88 -3.68
C THR A 63 15.26 20.73 -2.38
N VAL A 64 15.52 19.49 -1.94
CA VAL A 64 16.39 19.22 -0.79
C VAL A 64 17.78 18.77 -1.32
N PRO A 65 18.88 19.47 -0.98
CA PRO A 65 20.23 19.00 -1.32
C PRO A 65 20.57 17.78 -0.46
N THR A 66 20.98 16.66 -1.07
CA THR A 66 21.51 15.50 -0.32
C THR A 66 22.99 15.70 0.00
N VAL A 67 23.38 15.44 1.25
CA VAL A 67 24.73 15.71 1.80
C VAL A 67 25.85 14.87 1.15
N ASN A 68 25.57 13.98 0.18
CA ASN A 68 26.61 13.14 -0.42
C ASN A 68 26.39 12.70 -1.88
N SER A 69 25.55 13.42 -2.64
CA SER A 69 25.36 13.11 -4.07
C SER A 69 24.89 14.33 -4.87
N ASN A 70 25.42 14.51 -6.09
CA ASN A 70 24.98 15.47 -7.11
C ASN A 70 23.54 15.20 -7.64
N ARG A 71 22.65 14.64 -6.81
CA ARG A 71 21.25 14.40 -7.12
C ARG A 71 20.40 15.28 -6.22
N THR A 72 19.76 16.28 -6.80
CA THR A 72 18.66 17.01 -6.18
C THR A 72 17.46 16.06 -6.10
N ILE A 73 17.01 15.73 -4.88
CA ILE A 73 15.73 15.04 -4.71
C ILE A 73 14.66 16.13 -4.68
N GLU A 74 13.74 16.11 -5.64
CA GLU A 74 12.52 16.92 -5.59
C GLU A 74 11.69 16.50 -4.37
N GLY A 75 11.58 17.40 -3.39
CA GLY A 75 10.49 17.42 -2.42
C GLY A 75 10.91 17.34 -0.96
N ASN A 76 10.35 18.22 -0.12
CA ASN A 76 10.07 17.92 1.27
C ASN A 76 9.03 16.79 1.30
N LEU A 77 9.44 15.59 1.71
CA LEU A 77 8.64 14.36 1.66
C LEU A 77 7.53 14.34 2.74
N VAL A 78 6.53 15.22 2.61
CA VAL A 78 5.34 15.13 3.47
C VAL A 78 4.63 13.81 3.17
N CYS A 79 4.50 12.97 4.20
CA CYS A 79 3.72 11.76 4.12
C CYS A 79 2.26 12.11 3.83
N LEU A 80 1.78 11.73 2.64
CA LEU A 80 0.41 12.02 2.20
C LEU A 80 -0.62 11.52 3.21
N THR A 81 -0.43 10.34 3.80
CA THR A 81 -1.32 9.80 4.82
C THR A 81 -1.39 10.71 6.05
N SER A 82 -0.27 11.30 6.47
CA SER A 82 -0.24 12.25 7.60
C SER A 82 -0.97 13.54 7.22
N LEU A 83 -0.69 14.09 6.04
CA LEU A 83 -1.35 15.29 5.51
C LEU A 83 -2.88 15.12 5.49
N LEU A 84 -3.37 14.01 4.94
CA LEU A 84 -4.79 13.70 4.84
C LEU A 84 -5.46 13.61 6.23
N LYS A 85 -4.78 13.00 7.21
CA LYS A 85 -5.26 12.91 8.59
C LYS A 85 -5.39 14.30 9.22
N GLN A 86 -4.35 15.14 9.11
CA GLN A 86 -4.38 16.50 9.65
C GLN A 86 -5.43 17.38 8.96
N CYS A 87 -5.58 17.22 7.65
CA CYS A 87 -6.59 17.95 6.87
C CYS A 87 -8.01 17.38 7.04
N LYS A 88 -8.19 16.25 7.74
CA LYS A 88 -9.46 15.52 7.87
C LYS A 88 -10.12 15.23 6.52
N MET A 89 -9.31 14.92 5.51
CA MET A 89 -9.72 14.79 4.12
C MET A 89 -9.47 13.37 3.61
N SER A 90 -10.43 12.78 2.90
CA SER A 90 -10.22 11.50 2.22
C SER A 90 -9.29 11.65 1.02
N LEU A 91 -8.62 10.57 0.62
CA LEU A 91 -7.74 10.59 -0.55
C LEU A 91 -8.48 11.03 -1.84
N ASN A 92 -9.73 10.61 -2.03
CA ASN A 92 -10.53 11.02 -3.19
C ASN A 92 -10.80 12.54 -3.20
N GLN A 93 -11.17 13.10 -2.04
CA GLN A 93 -11.36 14.55 -1.91
C GLN A 93 -10.05 15.30 -2.18
N PHE A 94 -8.92 14.77 -1.70
CA PHE A 94 -7.60 15.34 -1.97
C PHE A 94 -7.27 15.30 -3.46
N LEU A 95 -7.42 14.15 -4.14
CA LEU A 95 -7.11 14.03 -5.56
C LEU A 95 -7.93 15.01 -6.40
N SER A 96 -9.23 15.13 -6.10
CA SER A 96 -10.12 16.10 -6.76
C SER A 96 -9.69 17.54 -6.54
N LYS A 97 -9.44 17.94 -5.28
CA LYS A 97 -9.02 19.32 -4.96
C LYS A 97 -7.59 19.63 -5.44
N CYS A 98 -6.67 18.67 -5.38
CA CYS A 98 -5.30 18.83 -5.83
C CYS A 98 -5.23 19.00 -7.35
N ARG A 99 -6.11 18.36 -8.12
CA ARG A 99 -6.26 18.61 -9.56
C ARG A 99 -6.72 20.04 -9.83
N LYS A 100 -7.80 20.49 -9.18
CA LYS A 100 -8.26 21.88 -9.26
C LYS A 100 -7.16 22.88 -8.87
N TRP A 101 -6.41 22.57 -7.81
CA TRP A 101 -5.28 23.38 -7.35
C TRP A 101 -4.17 23.45 -8.41
N ALA A 102 -3.85 22.32 -9.02
CA ALA A 102 -2.86 22.26 -10.10
C ALA A 102 -3.28 23.12 -11.30
N ASP A 103 -4.57 23.08 -11.67
CA ASP A 103 -5.14 23.89 -12.74
C ASP A 103 -5.07 25.40 -12.41
N MET A 104 -5.51 25.79 -11.22
CA MET A 104 -5.46 27.19 -10.75
C MET A 104 -4.03 27.74 -10.74
N CYS A 105 -3.07 26.95 -10.25
CA CYS A 105 -1.65 27.31 -10.20
C CYS A 105 -0.89 27.10 -11.53
N LYS A 106 -1.57 26.64 -12.59
CA LYS A 106 -0.97 26.31 -13.89
C LYS A 106 0.28 25.43 -13.77
N LEU A 107 0.19 24.38 -12.95
CA LEU A 107 1.31 23.47 -12.73
C LEU A 107 1.64 22.66 -14.00
N PRO A 108 2.89 22.22 -14.18
CA PRO A 108 3.28 21.42 -15.34
C PRO A 108 2.50 20.11 -15.46
N ASP A 109 2.28 19.63 -16.69
CA ASP A 109 1.61 18.35 -16.97
C ASP A 109 2.28 17.17 -16.24
N SER A 110 3.59 17.23 -16.03
CA SER A 110 4.34 16.23 -15.27
C SER A 110 3.82 16.05 -13.83
N PHE A 111 3.32 17.12 -13.21
CA PHE A 111 2.67 17.06 -11.90
C PHE A 111 1.29 16.39 -12.00
N VAL A 112 0.47 16.78 -12.99
CA VAL A 112 -0.86 16.22 -13.21
C VAL A 112 -0.81 14.72 -13.51
N VAL A 113 0.19 14.28 -14.29
CA VAL A 113 0.48 12.86 -14.54
C VAL A 113 0.84 12.13 -13.25
N LYS A 114 1.67 12.72 -12.38
CA LYS A 114 2.00 12.13 -11.05
C LYS A 114 0.76 11.95 -10.18
N ILE A 115 -0.16 12.92 -10.15
CA ILE A 115 -1.44 12.83 -9.40
C ILE A 115 -2.38 11.79 -10.00
N THR A 116 -2.53 11.79 -11.32
CA THR A 116 -3.40 10.82 -12.03
C THR A 116 -2.89 9.39 -11.86
N ARG A 117 -1.57 9.19 -11.86
CA ARG A 117 -0.96 7.89 -11.55
C ARG A 117 -1.24 7.43 -10.12
N LEU A 118 -1.18 8.35 -9.15
CA LEU A 118 -1.52 8.05 -7.76
C LEU A 118 -2.98 7.63 -7.62
N GLU A 119 -3.90 8.36 -8.26
CA GLU A 119 -5.32 8.06 -8.31
C GLU A 119 -5.60 6.69 -8.91
N ARG A 120 -5.05 6.40 -10.09
CA ARG A 120 -5.19 5.10 -10.75
C ARG A 120 -4.65 3.95 -9.90
N ASN A 121 -3.46 4.09 -9.33
CA ASN A 121 -2.86 3.06 -8.49
C ASN A 121 -3.70 2.78 -7.23
N PHE A 122 -4.20 3.84 -6.59
CA PHE A 122 -5.11 3.69 -5.45
C PHE A 122 -6.42 3.01 -5.85
N ALA A 123 -7.03 3.40 -6.97
CA ALA A 123 -8.27 2.81 -7.45
C ALA A 123 -8.12 1.30 -7.71
N VAL A 124 -7.05 0.89 -8.42
CA VAL A 124 -6.74 -0.53 -8.64
C VAL A 124 -6.55 -1.25 -7.31
N SER A 125 -5.68 -0.75 -6.42
CA SER A 125 -5.41 -1.39 -5.13
C SER A 125 -6.66 -1.52 -4.26
N LYS A 126 -7.54 -0.51 -4.28
CA LYS A 126 -8.83 -0.54 -3.56
C LYS A 126 -9.70 -1.68 -4.07
N VAL A 127 -9.88 -1.80 -5.39
CA VAL A 127 -10.67 -2.89 -5.99
C VAL A 127 -10.07 -4.26 -5.65
N ILE A 128 -8.76 -4.41 -5.80
CA ILE A 128 -8.08 -5.68 -5.45
C ILE A 128 -8.25 -6.03 -3.97
N PHE A 129 -8.16 -5.04 -3.06
CA PHE A 129 -8.37 -5.29 -1.62
C PHE A 129 -9.78 -5.83 -1.33
N THR A 130 -10.81 -5.36 -2.06
CA THR A 130 -12.17 -5.91 -1.90
C THR A 130 -12.28 -7.37 -2.32
N LYS A 131 -11.45 -7.84 -3.25
CA LYS A 131 -11.36 -9.26 -3.66
C LYS A 131 -10.49 -10.08 -2.72
N TYR A 132 -9.51 -9.44 -2.08
CA TYR A 132 -8.54 -10.11 -1.23
C TYR A 132 -9.17 -10.74 0.02
N LEU A 133 -10.01 -10.02 0.77
CA LEU A 133 -10.60 -10.57 1.99
C LEU A 133 -11.45 -11.84 1.77
N PRO A 134 -12.36 -11.89 0.78
CA PRO A 134 -13.06 -13.14 0.44
C PRO A 134 -12.11 -14.27 0.03
N MET A 135 -11.12 -13.98 -0.81
CA MET A 135 -10.11 -14.96 -1.26
C MET A 135 -9.30 -15.51 -0.08
N PHE A 136 -8.90 -14.63 0.85
CA PHE A 136 -8.19 -15.04 2.05
C PHE A 136 -9.02 -15.97 2.93
N LYS A 137 -10.29 -15.62 3.20
CA LYS A 137 -11.21 -16.45 4.00
C LYS A 137 -11.51 -17.80 3.34
N GLN A 138 -11.37 -17.89 2.01
CA GLN A 138 -11.49 -19.17 1.33
C GLN A 138 -10.30 -20.10 1.65
N MET A 139 -9.08 -19.56 1.79
CA MET A 139 -7.87 -20.35 2.03
C MET A 139 -7.57 -20.56 3.53
N PHE A 140 -7.88 -19.57 4.35
CA PHE A 140 -7.47 -19.48 5.76
C PHE A 140 -8.64 -19.10 6.66
N LYS A 141 -8.48 -19.32 7.97
CA LYS A 141 -9.41 -18.81 8.97
C LYS A 141 -9.53 -17.28 8.87
N PRO A 142 -10.71 -16.71 9.19
CA PRO A 142 -10.90 -15.26 9.10
C PRO A 142 -9.89 -14.47 9.94
N PRO A 143 -9.32 -13.37 9.41
CA PRO A 143 -8.50 -12.47 10.20
C PRO A 143 -9.37 -11.65 11.17
N ASP A 144 -8.77 -11.22 12.28
CA ASP A 144 -9.37 -10.21 13.14
C ASP A 144 -9.16 -8.82 12.51
N LEU A 145 -10.24 -8.22 12.04
CA LEU A 145 -10.19 -6.91 11.40
C LEU A 145 -10.08 -5.76 12.41
N ASP A 146 -10.57 -5.94 13.63
CA ASP A 146 -10.47 -4.92 14.67
C ASP A 146 -9.02 -4.79 15.14
N GLU A 147 -8.31 -5.92 15.26
CA GLU A 147 -6.87 -5.96 15.53
C GLU A 147 -6.06 -5.14 14.49
N LEU A 148 -6.40 -5.25 13.20
CA LEU A 148 -5.74 -4.51 12.12
C LEU A 148 -5.98 -2.99 12.22
N LEU A 149 -7.19 -2.59 12.62
CA LEU A 149 -7.60 -1.18 12.71
C LEU A 149 -7.00 -0.47 13.92
N MET A 150 -6.81 -1.19 15.02
CA MET A 150 -6.29 -0.59 16.25
C MET A 150 -4.79 -0.25 16.19
N HIS A 151 -4.06 -0.67 15.14
CA HIS A 151 -2.61 -0.47 15.00
C HIS A 151 -1.82 -0.79 16.29
N VAL A 152 -2.33 -1.73 17.10
CA VAL A 152 -1.69 -2.08 18.37
C VAL A 152 -0.34 -2.67 18.00
N ARG A 153 0.73 -1.93 18.33
CA ARG A 153 2.08 -2.49 18.32
C ARG A 153 2.07 -3.58 19.38
N HIS A 154 1.88 -4.83 18.95
CA HIS A 154 2.07 -5.97 19.83
C HIS A 154 3.43 -5.83 20.47
N ASN A 155 3.46 -5.87 21.80
CA ASN A 155 4.72 -5.89 22.54
C ASN A 155 5.55 -7.05 21.97
N LYS A 156 6.82 -6.78 21.66
CA LYS A 156 7.85 -7.72 21.17
C LYS A 156 8.15 -8.89 22.13
N LYS A 157 7.18 -9.35 22.93
CA LYS A 157 7.31 -10.56 23.72
C LYS A 157 7.00 -11.72 22.81
N LYS A 158 8.07 -12.31 22.24
CA LYS A 158 8.16 -13.57 21.50
C LYS A 158 6.91 -13.87 20.65
N MET A 159 7.00 -13.56 19.36
CA MET A 159 6.01 -13.99 18.37
C MET A 159 6.16 -15.51 18.18
N ILE A 160 5.44 -16.32 18.97
CA ILE A 160 5.65 -17.78 18.97
C ILE A 160 4.98 -18.44 17.74
N HIS A 161 3.88 -17.88 17.21
CA HIS A 161 3.15 -18.47 16.08
C HIS A 161 2.54 -17.40 15.15
N ALA A 162 2.58 -17.65 13.84
CA ALA A 162 1.87 -16.82 12.85
C ALA A 162 0.36 -16.93 13.07
N THR A 163 -0.36 -15.80 13.12
CA THR A 163 -1.83 -15.77 13.27
C THR A 163 -2.50 -15.50 11.91
N PRO A 164 -3.80 -15.81 11.73
CA PRO A 164 -4.51 -15.50 10.49
C PRO A 164 -4.45 -13.99 10.16
N THR A 165 -4.57 -13.13 11.18
CA THR A 165 -4.45 -11.67 11.02
C THR A 165 -3.07 -11.25 10.49
N LYS A 166 -1.99 -11.85 11.01
CA LYS A 166 -0.62 -11.52 10.58
C LYS A 166 -0.31 -12.04 9.19
N VAL A 167 -0.77 -13.24 8.84
CA VAL A 167 -0.67 -13.76 7.47
C VAL A 167 -1.48 -12.88 6.51
N PHE A 168 -2.66 -12.41 6.92
CA PHE A 168 -3.48 -11.50 6.13
C PHE A 168 -2.75 -10.17 5.83
N GLU A 169 -2.19 -9.53 6.87
CA GLU A 169 -1.41 -8.29 6.77
C GLU A 169 -0.17 -8.48 5.89
N PHE A 170 0.62 -9.53 6.16
CA PHE A 170 1.86 -9.81 5.45
C PHE A 170 1.64 -10.06 3.96
N THR A 171 0.65 -10.88 3.61
CA THR A 171 0.30 -11.18 2.21
C THR A 171 -0.08 -9.90 1.46
N TRP A 172 -0.85 -9.01 2.09
CA TRP A 172 -1.23 -7.74 1.47
C TRP A 172 -0.03 -6.81 1.27
N ILE A 173 0.86 -6.73 2.26
CA ILE A 173 2.10 -5.95 2.15
C ILE A 173 2.98 -6.50 1.02
N LEU A 174 3.15 -7.82 0.93
CA LEU A 174 3.95 -8.45 -0.11
C LEU A 174 3.37 -8.17 -1.50
N PHE A 175 2.05 -8.24 -1.64
CA PHE A 175 1.33 -7.86 -2.86
C PHE A 175 1.60 -6.40 -3.24
N VAL A 176 1.40 -5.45 -2.32
CA VAL A 176 1.61 -4.01 -2.58
C VAL A 176 3.07 -3.71 -2.96
N LEU A 177 4.04 -4.35 -2.30
CA LEU A 177 5.46 -4.21 -2.62
C LEU A 177 5.77 -4.71 -4.03
N THR A 178 5.24 -5.88 -4.39
CA THR A 178 5.48 -6.49 -5.71
C THR A 178 4.82 -5.67 -6.81
N LYS A 179 3.60 -5.20 -6.56
CA LYS A 179 2.85 -4.30 -7.43
C LYS A 179 3.55 -2.95 -7.65
N ALA A 180 4.33 -2.46 -6.68
CA ALA A 180 5.07 -1.21 -6.82
C ALA A 180 6.31 -1.33 -7.71
N GLU A 181 6.86 -2.54 -7.87
CA GLU A 181 8.02 -2.79 -8.75
C GLU A 181 7.63 -2.77 -10.23
N TYR A 182 6.50 -3.40 -10.58
CA TYR A 182 6.05 -3.54 -11.97
C TYR A 182 4.95 -2.54 -12.30
N LEU A 183 5.34 -1.35 -12.78
CA LEU A 183 4.39 -0.26 -13.08
C LEU A 183 3.33 -0.64 -14.11
N ASP A 184 3.65 -1.50 -15.08
CA ASP A 184 2.70 -1.96 -16.10
C ASP A 184 1.58 -2.82 -15.47
N VAL A 185 1.98 -3.83 -14.68
CA VAL A 185 1.07 -4.66 -13.84
C VAL A 185 0.33 -3.80 -12.81
N SER A 186 0.94 -2.72 -12.34
CA SER A 186 0.35 -1.84 -11.33
C SER A 186 -0.83 -1.03 -11.86
N ASN A 187 -0.89 -0.77 -13.15
CA ASN A 187 -1.91 0.11 -13.72
C ASN A 187 -3.08 -0.67 -14.31
N ASP A 188 -2.91 -1.96 -14.57
CA ASP A 188 -3.97 -2.84 -15.04
C ASP A 188 -4.65 -3.58 -13.88
N LEU A 189 -5.98 -3.67 -13.94
CA LEU A 189 -6.76 -4.30 -12.87
C LEU A 189 -6.66 -5.83 -12.93
N VAL A 190 -6.62 -6.40 -14.13
CA VAL A 190 -6.57 -7.84 -14.36
C VAL A 190 -5.20 -8.37 -13.95
N ASP A 191 -4.12 -7.75 -14.43
CA ASP A 191 -2.76 -8.14 -14.05
C ASP A 191 -2.51 -8.00 -12.54
N ALA A 192 -3.00 -6.93 -11.91
CA ALA A 192 -2.91 -6.76 -10.47
C ALA A 192 -3.71 -7.84 -9.71
N PHE A 193 -4.83 -8.29 -10.25
CA PHE A 193 -5.62 -9.36 -9.64
C PHE A 193 -4.90 -10.71 -9.72
N HIS A 194 -4.31 -11.03 -10.87
CA HIS A 194 -3.48 -12.21 -11.04
C HIS A 194 -2.20 -12.18 -10.21
N LEU A 195 -1.61 -11.01 -10.01
CA LEU A 195 -0.50 -10.82 -9.08
C LEU A 195 -0.91 -11.12 -7.64
N LEU A 196 -2.13 -10.75 -7.23
CA LEU A 196 -2.68 -11.14 -5.93
C LEU A 196 -2.82 -12.66 -5.84
N ILE A 197 -3.35 -13.33 -6.88
CA ILE A 197 -3.47 -14.80 -6.93
C ILE A 197 -2.09 -15.46 -6.76
N ALA A 198 -1.06 -14.98 -7.47
CA ALA A 198 0.31 -15.50 -7.35
C ALA A 198 0.89 -15.28 -5.95
N THR A 199 0.57 -14.14 -5.33
CA THR A 199 0.99 -13.86 -3.94
C THR A 199 0.30 -14.81 -2.96
N CYS A 200 -1.01 -15.01 -3.08
CA CYS A 200 -1.77 -15.96 -2.27
C CYS A 200 -1.27 -17.40 -2.42
N ASP A 201 -0.92 -17.80 -3.63
CA ASP A 201 -0.34 -19.11 -3.94
C ASP A 201 0.95 -19.38 -3.17
N LEU A 202 1.90 -18.42 -3.15
CA LEU A 202 3.12 -18.54 -2.33
C LEU A 202 2.76 -18.73 -0.85
N ILE A 203 1.91 -17.85 -0.33
CA ILE A 203 1.63 -17.82 1.10
C ILE A 203 0.96 -19.11 1.54
N TYR A 204 0.04 -19.64 0.72
CA TYR A 204 -0.56 -20.95 0.98
C TYR A 204 0.48 -22.06 0.98
N ALA A 205 1.39 -22.10 -0.01
CA ALA A 205 2.47 -23.07 -0.05
C ALA A 205 3.34 -23.01 1.22
N ASN A 206 3.70 -21.81 1.68
CA ASN A 206 4.48 -21.59 2.89
C ASN A 206 3.73 -22.01 4.17
N VAL A 207 2.42 -21.73 4.28
CA VAL A 207 1.61 -22.18 5.43
C VAL A 207 1.62 -23.70 5.53
N ILE A 208 1.47 -24.39 4.39
CA ILE A 208 1.48 -25.85 4.34
C ILE A 208 2.87 -26.40 4.70
N GLN A 209 3.93 -25.86 4.12
CA GLN A 209 5.31 -26.33 4.36
C GLN A 209 5.80 -26.06 5.78
N SER A 210 5.45 -24.92 6.36
CA SER A 210 5.73 -24.59 7.78
C SER A 210 4.78 -25.29 8.76
N LYS A 211 3.93 -26.22 8.29
CA LYS A 211 3.01 -27.04 9.12
C LYS A 211 2.04 -26.21 9.98
N LEU A 212 1.67 -25.02 9.52
CA LEU A 212 0.76 -24.09 10.19
C LEU A 212 -0.72 -24.46 9.90
N LYS A 213 -1.08 -25.72 10.18
CA LYS A 213 -2.39 -26.30 9.80
C LYS A 213 -3.57 -25.59 10.43
N ASP A 214 -3.39 -25.05 11.62
CA ASP A 214 -4.38 -24.33 12.38
C ASP A 214 -4.85 -23.03 11.70
N LEU A 215 -4.09 -22.52 10.72
CA LEU A 215 -4.45 -21.34 9.95
C LEU A 215 -5.36 -21.65 8.76
N VAL A 216 -5.33 -22.89 8.24
CA VAL A 216 -6.01 -23.27 7.00
C VAL A 216 -7.52 -23.35 7.22
N ASN A 217 -8.29 -22.86 6.24
CA ASN A 217 -9.73 -23.14 6.18
C ASN A 217 -9.94 -24.58 5.70
N LEU A 218 -10.57 -25.40 6.53
CA LEU A 218 -10.79 -26.83 6.26
C LEU A 218 -11.84 -27.08 5.16
N ASP A 219 -12.60 -26.06 4.76
CA ASP A 219 -13.53 -26.15 3.63
C ASP A 219 -12.87 -25.78 2.29
N PHE A 220 -11.56 -25.48 2.29
CA PHE A 220 -10.88 -25.06 1.08
C PHE A 220 -10.71 -26.23 0.09
N PRO A 221 -11.25 -26.15 -1.13
CA PRO A 221 -11.14 -27.23 -2.11
C PRO A 221 -9.71 -27.46 -2.64
N GLY A 222 -8.79 -26.51 -2.42
CA GLY A 222 -7.39 -26.62 -2.82
C GLY A 222 -6.48 -27.26 -1.76
N MET A 223 -7.04 -27.84 -0.69
CA MET A 223 -6.23 -28.50 0.34
C MET A 223 -5.42 -29.67 -0.21
N PRO A 224 -4.19 -29.89 0.32
CA PRO A 224 -3.41 -31.08 0.00
C PRO A 224 -4.13 -32.39 0.35
N ARG A 225 -3.82 -33.47 -0.38
CA ARG A 225 -4.34 -34.81 -0.08
C ARG A 225 -3.87 -35.26 1.31
N GLY A 226 -4.77 -35.87 2.07
CA GLY A 226 -4.48 -36.36 3.42
C GLY A 226 -4.23 -35.27 4.47
N PHE A 227 -4.50 -33.99 4.19
CA PHE A 227 -4.17 -32.87 5.09
C PHE A 227 -4.69 -33.03 6.54
N LEU A 228 -5.89 -33.62 6.68
CA LEU A 228 -6.56 -33.88 7.96
C LEU A 228 -6.03 -35.12 8.69
N GLU A 229 -5.15 -35.91 8.06
CA GLU A 229 -4.62 -37.13 8.68
C GLU A 229 -3.63 -36.79 9.82
N PRO A 230 -3.67 -37.53 10.94
CA PRO A 230 -2.79 -37.28 12.10
C PRO A 230 -1.29 -37.30 11.77
N ARG A 231 -0.91 -38.07 10.75
CA ARG A 231 0.48 -38.24 10.29
C ARG A 231 0.79 -37.52 8.97
N TYR A 232 -0.02 -36.53 8.60
CA TYR A 232 0.26 -35.76 7.39
C TYR A 232 1.60 -35.03 7.50
N CYS A 233 2.44 -35.29 6.50
CA CYS A 233 3.66 -34.55 6.24
C CYS A 233 3.46 -33.68 4.99
N PRO A 234 3.89 -32.41 5.01
CA PRO A 234 3.90 -31.59 3.80
C PRO A 234 4.72 -32.28 2.69
N PRO A 235 4.29 -32.16 1.42
CA PRO A 235 5.09 -32.59 0.28
C PRO A 235 6.40 -31.79 0.18
N ASP A 236 7.41 -32.37 -0.50
CA ASP A 236 8.70 -31.72 -0.74
C ASP A 236 8.52 -30.40 -1.53
N GLU A 237 7.69 -30.44 -2.57
CA GLU A 237 7.28 -29.24 -3.31
C GLU A 237 5.98 -28.64 -2.73
N GLY A 238 5.98 -27.32 -2.56
CA GLY A 238 4.81 -26.60 -2.05
C GLY A 238 3.59 -26.70 -2.99
N PRO A 239 2.36 -26.81 -2.46
CA PRO A 239 1.17 -26.91 -3.29
C PRO A 239 0.95 -25.63 -4.11
N CYS A 240 0.55 -25.81 -5.38
CA CYS A 240 0.13 -24.73 -6.27
C CYS A 240 -1.40 -24.70 -6.35
N ILE A 241 -2.01 -23.61 -5.90
CA ILE A 241 -3.45 -23.39 -5.81
C ILE A 241 -3.97 -22.37 -6.84
N ILE A 242 -3.12 -21.86 -7.74
CA ILE A 242 -3.53 -20.89 -8.79
C ILE A 242 -4.75 -21.36 -9.57
N SER A 243 -4.79 -22.63 -10.00
CA SER A 243 -5.93 -23.17 -10.75
C SER A 243 -7.23 -23.12 -9.94
N THR A 244 -7.16 -23.49 -8.67
CA THR A 244 -8.28 -23.43 -7.73
C THR A 244 -8.76 -22.00 -7.53
N LEU A 245 -7.84 -21.07 -7.28
CA LEU A 245 -8.19 -19.65 -7.07
C LEU A 245 -8.77 -19.00 -8.34
N CYS A 246 -8.18 -19.27 -9.50
CA CYS A 246 -8.68 -18.80 -10.79
C CYS A 246 -10.10 -19.30 -11.06
N LYS A 247 -10.38 -20.58 -10.77
CA LYS A 247 -11.73 -21.16 -10.95
C LYS A 247 -12.78 -20.51 -10.04
N HIS A 248 -12.44 -20.16 -8.80
CA HIS A 248 -13.39 -19.61 -7.83
C HIS A 248 -13.57 -18.10 -7.90
N HIS A 249 -12.60 -17.39 -8.47
CA HIS A 249 -12.60 -15.92 -8.53
C HIS A 249 -12.49 -15.38 -9.95
N ASP A 250 -12.87 -16.19 -10.95
CA ASP A 250 -12.90 -15.82 -12.37
C ASP A 250 -11.56 -15.30 -12.90
N GLY A 251 -10.46 -15.90 -12.44
CA GLY A 251 -9.11 -15.59 -12.89
C GLY A 251 -8.75 -16.32 -14.20
N LEU A 252 -8.02 -15.63 -15.06
CA LEU A 252 -7.42 -16.22 -16.26
C LEU A 252 -6.16 -17.04 -15.92
N LEU A 253 -6.27 -18.37 -15.98
CA LEU A 253 -5.25 -19.30 -15.50
C LEU A 253 -3.87 -19.11 -16.16
N MET A 254 -3.82 -18.94 -17.48
CA MET A 254 -2.56 -18.81 -18.21
C MET A 254 -1.85 -17.49 -17.88
N GLU A 255 -2.60 -16.42 -17.73
CA GLU A 255 -2.07 -15.10 -17.33
C GLU A 255 -1.58 -15.12 -15.89
N ALA A 256 -2.34 -15.74 -14.97
CA ALA A 256 -1.92 -15.92 -13.58
C ALA A 256 -0.59 -16.66 -13.46
N LYS A 257 -0.42 -17.75 -14.24
CA LYS A 257 0.83 -18.50 -14.28
C LYS A 257 1.98 -17.68 -14.88
N SER A 258 1.71 -16.92 -15.95
CA SER A 258 2.69 -16.02 -16.57
C SER A 258 3.19 -14.97 -15.57
N ILE A 259 2.28 -14.31 -14.86
CA ILE A 259 2.63 -13.31 -13.84
C ILE A 259 3.41 -13.92 -12.68
N LYS A 260 3.05 -15.13 -12.22
CA LYS A 260 3.81 -15.85 -11.20
C LYS A 260 5.27 -16.04 -11.66
N GLU A 261 5.48 -16.52 -12.87
CA GLU A 261 6.81 -16.89 -13.36
C GLU A 261 7.66 -15.66 -13.73
N TYR A 262 7.12 -14.70 -14.46
CA TYR A 262 7.90 -13.61 -15.06
C TYR A 262 7.92 -12.31 -14.25
N CYS A 263 6.92 -12.08 -13.39
CA CYS A 263 6.88 -10.88 -12.55
C CYS A 263 7.19 -11.24 -11.10
N TRP A 264 6.38 -12.10 -10.52
CA TRP A 264 6.39 -12.32 -9.08
C TRP A 264 7.65 -13.03 -8.61
N ARG A 265 8.06 -14.13 -9.26
CA ARG A 265 9.29 -14.89 -8.92
C ARG A 265 10.54 -14.01 -9.00
N ASN A 266 10.66 -13.24 -10.08
CA ASN A 266 11.77 -12.31 -10.29
C ASN A 266 11.88 -11.26 -9.17
N TYR A 267 10.75 -10.75 -8.67
CA TYR A 267 10.78 -9.80 -7.55
C TYR A 267 11.08 -10.45 -6.21
N MET A 268 10.59 -11.66 -5.95
CA MET A 268 10.95 -12.38 -4.72
C MET A 268 12.45 -12.62 -4.64
N SER A 269 13.08 -13.07 -5.73
CA SER A 269 14.53 -13.22 -5.79
C SER A 269 15.25 -11.89 -5.50
N LYS A 270 14.75 -10.76 -6.01
CA LYS A 270 15.30 -9.43 -5.67
C LYS A 270 15.15 -9.10 -4.17
N LEU A 271 14.02 -9.42 -3.54
CA LEU A 271 13.80 -9.15 -2.13
C LEU A 271 14.70 -10.00 -1.22
N LEU A 272 14.84 -11.28 -1.53
CA LEU A 272 15.73 -12.21 -0.81
C LEU A 272 17.18 -11.78 -0.96
N ASN A 273 17.64 -11.46 -2.17
CA ASN A 273 19.01 -11.00 -2.42
C ASN A 273 19.33 -9.68 -1.71
N LYS A 274 18.34 -8.80 -1.55
CA LYS A 274 18.48 -7.53 -0.79
C LYS A 274 18.26 -7.71 0.72
N GLN A 275 18.03 -8.94 1.19
CA GLN A 275 17.70 -9.27 2.58
C GLN A 275 16.51 -8.47 3.14
N LYS A 276 15.59 -8.04 2.25
CA LYS A 276 14.32 -7.40 2.61
C LYS A 276 13.24 -8.42 2.92
N LEU A 277 13.43 -9.65 2.45
CA LEU A 277 12.65 -10.83 2.76
C LEU A 277 13.64 -11.92 3.21
N ARG A 278 13.22 -12.79 4.12
CA ARG A 278 13.99 -13.96 4.55
C ARG A 278 13.23 -15.22 4.12
N GLY A 279 13.96 -16.24 3.70
CA GLY A 279 13.41 -17.50 3.16
C GLY A 279 14.45 -18.21 2.29
N ASN A 280 14.08 -19.38 1.77
CA ASN A 280 14.91 -20.14 0.85
C ASN A 280 14.90 -19.49 -0.55
N HIS A 281 16.07 -19.36 -1.17
CA HIS A 281 16.24 -18.72 -2.48
C HIS A 281 15.79 -19.59 -3.66
N GLU A 282 15.78 -20.91 -3.52
CA GLU A 282 15.47 -21.85 -4.61
C GLU A 282 13.97 -22.07 -4.76
N ASP A 283 13.29 -22.37 -3.66
CA ASP A 283 11.89 -22.80 -3.61
C ASP A 283 10.95 -21.77 -2.94
N LEU A 284 11.49 -20.65 -2.45
CA LEU A 284 10.75 -19.56 -1.79
C LEU A 284 9.99 -20.01 -0.54
N THR A 285 10.50 -21.03 0.14
CA THR A 285 9.94 -21.57 1.39
C THR A 285 10.50 -20.89 2.63
N GLY A 286 9.86 -21.14 3.78
CA GLY A 286 10.32 -20.63 5.06
C GLY A 286 10.16 -19.12 5.22
N VAL A 287 9.30 -18.47 4.42
CA VAL A 287 9.02 -17.03 4.51
C VAL A 287 8.24 -16.70 5.79
N LEU A 288 7.40 -17.62 6.25
CA LEU A 288 6.55 -17.47 7.43
C LEU A 288 7.17 -18.00 8.74
N GLU A 289 8.47 -18.32 8.75
CA GLU A 289 9.15 -18.76 9.97
C GLU A 289 9.18 -17.63 11.01
N ALA A 290 8.96 -17.97 12.29
CA ALA A 290 8.85 -16.99 13.37
C ALA A 290 10.05 -16.02 13.45
N GLN A 291 11.26 -16.55 13.20
CA GLN A 291 12.52 -15.81 13.15
C GLN A 291 12.60 -14.71 12.07
N ASN A 292 11.68 -14.70 11.11
CA ASN A 292 11.62 -13.69 10.06
C ASN A 292 10.81 -12.46 10.47
N PHE A 293 10.05 -12.53 11.57
CA PHE A 293 9.17 -11.46 12.04
C PHE A 293 9.72 -10.69 13.26
N ASP A 294 10.95 -10.99 13.69
CA ASP A 294 11.67 -10.31 14.78
C ASP A 294 12.35 -8.99 14.36
#